data_AF-A0A119HFI0-F1
#
_entry.id   AF-A0A119HFI0-F1
#
_cell.length_a   1.000
_cell.length_b   1.000
_cell.length_c   1.000
_cell.angle_alpha   90.00
_cell.angle_beta   90.00
_cell.angle_gamma   90.00
#
_symmetry.space_group_name_H-M   'P 1'
#
loop_
_entity.id
_entity.type
_entity.pdbx_description
1 polymer ?
#
loop_
_entity_poly.entity_id
_entity_poly.type
_entity_poly.pdbx_seq_one_letter_code
_entity_poly.pdbx_strand_id
1 'polypeptide(L)'
;MKLGTRASGVFRVYHGTDAQFTKFSLDFAGRPSMSGNGHLGIWVAATCDLSKNFGQYSLVVHMQVCTAYRMPIDELSAMNRHCQKHAGDDPEKLALFERSYYTDFRKKLVATGHDTIFVVEQDGRIAMAIALDPSNLVIAQVLHAAAA
;
A
#
# COMPACT_ATOMS: atom_id res chain seq x y z
N MET A 1 9.14 -14.67 6.67
CA MET A 1 9.87 -14.19 5.47
C MET A 1 9.93 -12.67 5.57
N LYS A 2 11.12 -12.05 5.47
CA LYS A 2 11.24 -10.59 5.43
C LYS A 2 10.96 -10.13 3.99
N LEU A 3 10.00 -9.23 3.77
CA LEU A 3 9.92 -8.49 2.51
C LEU A 3 11.30 -7.83 2.30
N GLY A 4 11.91 -8.04 1.13
CA GLY A 4 13.12 -7.30 0.76
C GLY A 4 14.44 -8.06 0.54
N THR A 5 14.51 -9.38 0.77
CA THR A 5 15.73 -10.15 0.38
C THR A 5 15.74 -10.58 -1.09
N ARG A 6 14.58 -10.59 -1.76
CA ARG A 6 14.46 -10.93 -3.19
C ARG A 6 13.70 -9.82 -3.93
N ALA A 7 14.18 -9.48 -5.11
CA ALA A 7 13.61 -8.42 -5.96
C ALA A 7 12.26 -8.82 -6.60
N SER A 8 11.95 -10.12 -6.63
CA SER A 8 10.75 -10.69 -7.24
C SER A 8 10.37 -12.02 -6.56
N GLY A 9 9.14 -12.47 -6.78
CA GLY A 9 8.59 -13.73 -6.27
C GLY A 9 7.17 -13.59 -5.69
N VAL A 10 6.67 -14.69 -5.10
CA VAL A 10 5.41 -14.71 -4.35
C VAL A 10 5.71 -14.51 -2.87
N PHE A 11 5.02 -13.56 -2.25
CA PHE A 11 5.17 -13.23 -0.84
C PHE A 11 3.85 -13.38 -0.10
N ARG A 12 3.89 -13.99 1.08
CA ARG A 12 2.79 -13.90 2.05
C ARG A 12 2.89 -12.57 2.78
N VAL A 13 1.88 -11.73 2.63
CA VAL A 13 1.76 -10.39 3.20
C VAL A 13 0.38 -10.20 3.82
N TYR A 14 0.14 -9.04 4.43
CA TYR A 14 -1.07 -8.78 5.19
C TYR A 14 -1.69 -7.44 4.83
N HIS A 15 -2.99 -7.38 4.62
CA HIS A 15 -3.72 -6.13 4.38
C HIS A 15 -4.63 -5.82 5.56
N GLY A 16 -4.44 -4.65 6.18
CA GLY A 16 -5.31 -4.15 7.24
C GLY A 16 -6.57 -3.52 6.66
N THR A 17 -7.74 -3.83 7.21
CA THR A 17 -9.01 -3.28 6.72
C THR A 17 -10.06 -3.23 7.83
N ASP A 18 -10.92 -2.22 7.83
CA ASP A 18 -12.08 -2.12 8.73
C ASP A 18 -13.34 -2.79 8.20
N ALA A 19 -13.33 -3.18 6.93
CA ALA A 19 -14.48 -3.83 6.30
C ALA A 19 -14.31 -5.36 6.33
N GLN A 20 -15.36 -6.05 6.80
CA GLN A 20 -15.49 -7.50 6.69
C GLN A 20 -15.74 -7.88 5.23
N PHE A 21 -14.72 -7.87 4.39
CA PHE A 21 -14.90 -8.30 3.00
C PHE A 21 -14.82 -9.82 2.88
N THR A 22 -15.97 -10.48 2.70
CA THR A 22 -16.05 -11.87 2.18
C THR A 22 -15.67 -11.96 0.69
N LYS A 23 -15.64 -10.81 0.00
CA LYS A 23 -15.11 -10.61 -1.35
C LYS A 23 -14.44 -9.24 -1.42
N PHE A 24 -13.17 -9.17 -1.07
CA PHE A 24 -12.37 -7.97 -1.36
C PHE A 24 -12.29 -7.86 -2.87
N SER A 25 -13.01 -6.90 -3.45
CA SER A 25 -12.75 -6.54 -4.83
C SER A 25 -11.55 -5.60 -4.85
N LEU A 26 -10.51 -6.12 -5.47
CA LEU A 26 -9.28 -5.46 -5.83
C LEU A 26 -9.50 -4.16 -6.63
N ASP A 27 -10.68 -3.99 -7.24
CA ASP A 27 -11.12 -2.78 -7.94
C ASP A 27 -11.44 -1.62 -6.97
N PHE A 28 -11.85 -1.94 -5.72
CA PHE A 28 -12.18 -0.96 -4.67
C PHE A 28 -11.03 -0.74 -3.68
N ALA A 29 -10.06 -1.65 -3.65
CA ALA A 29 -8.94 -1.69 -2.69
C ALA A 29 -7.88 -0.61 -2.89
N GLY A 30 -7.92 0.16 -3.98
CA GLY A 30 -7.12 1.37 -4.15
C GLY A 30 -7.50 2.53 -3.21
N ARG A 31 -8.28 2.26 -2.15
CA ARG A 31 -8.65 3.20 -1.10
C ARG A 31 -8.58 2.55 0.29
N PRO A 32 -7.39 2.17 0.79
CA PRO A 32 -7.25 1.80 2.19
C PRO A 32 -7.33 3.08 3.05
N SER A 33 -8.41 3.23 3.80
CA SER A 33 -8.63 4.31 4.79
C SER A 33 -8.62 5.74 4.19
N MET A 34 -9.02 6.73 4.98
CA MET A 34 -9.13 8.14 4.57
C MET A 34 -7.77 8.84 4.31
N SER A 35 -6.76 8.10 3.88
CA SER A 35 -5.40 8.56 3.60
C SER A 35 -5.20 8.83 2.11
N GLY A 36 -4.80 10.05 1.75
CA GLY A 36 -4.60 10.45 0.34
C GLY A 36 -3.64 9.56 -0.44
N ASN A 37 -2.62 9.01 0.23
CA ASN A 37 -1.63 8.12 -0.40
C ASN A 37 -2.16 6.72 -0.76
N GLY A 38 -3.41 6.40 -0.41
CA GLY A 38 -4.09 5.18 -0.86
C GLY A 38 -4.19 5.10 -2.39
N HIS A 39 -4.14 6.24 -3.08
CA HIS A 39 -4.14 6.33 -4.54
C HIS A 39 -2.87 5.75 -5.21
N LEU A 40 -1.81 5.49 -4.45
CA LEU A 40 -0.63 4.76 -4.95
C LEU A 40 -0.93 3.29 -5.29
N GLY A 41 -1.90 2.68 -4.62
CA GLY A 41 -2.22 1.26 -4.79
C GLY A 41 -2.63 0.60 -3.48
N ILE A 42 -2.54 -0.73 -3.44
CA ILE A 42 -2.99 -1.51 -2.29
C ILE A 42 -1.83 -1.72 -1.33
N TRP A 43 -1.96 -1.14 -0.15
CA TRP A 43 -0.97 -1.24 0.91
C TRP A 43 -1.01 -2.59 1.60
N VAL A 44 0.15 -3.21 1.77
CA VAL A 44 0.32 -4.50 2.46
C VAL A 44 1.53 -4.45 3.40
N ALA A 45 1.43 -5.16 4.52
CA ALA A 45 2.45 -5.27 5.55
C ALA A 45 3.16 -6.62 5.49
N ALA A 46 4.43 -6.65 5.92
CA ALA A 46 5.23 -7.86 6.07
C ALA A 46 4.69 -8.81 7.17
N THR A 47 3.97 -8.25 8.15
CA THR A 47 3.52 -8.95 9.35
C THR A 47 2.08 -8.60 9.68
N CYS A 48 1.35 -9.57 10.24
CA CYS A 48 -0.04 -9.42 10.68
C CYS A 48 -0.21 -8.34 11.75
N ASP A 49 0.72 -8.23 12.69
CA ASP A 49 0.58 -7.23 13.76
C ASP A 49 0.73 -5.81 13.25
N LEU A 50 1.59 -5.61 12.24
CA LEU A 50 1.70 -4.32 11.56
C LEU A 50 0.44 -3.99 10.74
N SER A 51 -0.17 -4.95 10.05
CA SER A 51 -1.39 -4.68 9.27
C SER A 51 -2.58 -4.29 10.15
N LYS A 52 -2.69 -4.84 11.37
CA LYS A 52 -3.76 -4.49 12.32
C LYS A 52 -3.73 -3.02 12.77
N ASN A 53 -2.62 -2.31 12.60
CA ASN A 53 -2.57 -0.86 12.85
C ASN A 53 -3.38 -0.05 11.83
N PHE A 54 -3.79 -0.68 10.72
CA PHE A 54 -4.49 -0.03 9.60
C PHE A 54 -5.93 -0.52 9.43
N GLY A 55 -6.45 -1.31 10.39
CA GLY A 55 -7.86 -1.69 10.45
C GLY A 55 -8.15 -2.83 11.43
N GLN A 56 -9.43 -3.01 11.77
CA GLN A 56 -9.90 -4.03 12.72
C GLN A 56 -9.65 -5.48 12.27
N TYR A 57 -9.56 -5.72 10.96
CA TYR A 57 -9.31 -7.03 10.37
C TYR A 57 -7.97 -7.05 9.64
N SER A 58 -7.39 -8.24 9.54
CA SER A 58 -6.21 -8.47 8.71
C SER A 58 -6.46 -9.59 7.71
N LEU A 59 -6.30 -9.29 6.43
CA LEU A 59 -6.34 -10.29 5.37
C LEU A 59 -4.95 -10.87 5.16
N VAL A 60 -4.83 -12.20 5.05
CA VAL A 60 -3.63 -12.85 4.53
C VAL A 60 -3.71 -12.81 3.00
N VAL A 61 -2.70 -12.22 2.38
CA VAL A 61 -2.64 -12.01 0.94
C VAL A 61 -1.37 -12.65 0.38
N HIS A 62 -1.48 -13.35 -0.74
CA HIS A 62 -0.34 -13.69 -1.56
C HIS A 62 -0.15 -12.60 -2.59
N MET A 63 1.03 -11.98 -2.59
CA MET A 63 1.42 -10.93 -3.53
C MET A 63 2.49 -11.47 -4.47
N GLN A 64 2.19 -11.46 -5.77
CA GLN A 64 3.18 -11.69 -6.82
C GLN A 64 3.91 -10.37 -7.10
N VAL A 65 5.24 -10.42 -7.09
CA VAL A 65 6.11 -9.29 -7.45
C VAL A 65 6.98 -9.72 -8.62
N CYS A 66 6.87 -9.03 -9.75
CA CYS A 66 7.76 -9.18 -10.89
C CYS A 66 8.88 -8.13 -10.82
N THR A 67 8.52 -6.86 -10.63
CA THR A 67 9.47 -5.75 -10.62
C THR A 67 9.04 -4.70 -9.59
N ALA A 68 9.84 -4.55 -8.55
CA ALA A 68 9.56 -3.59 -7.48
C ALA A 68 10.38 -2.30 -7.62
N TYR A 69 9.69 -1.16 -7.55
CA TYR A 69 10.32 0.14 -7.31
C TYR A 69 10.69 0.24 -5.83
N ARG A 70 11.95 0.58 -5.53
CA ARG A 70 12.42 0.72 -4.14
C ARG A 70 12.34 2.19 -3.73
N MET A 71 11.25 2.56 -3.07
CA MET A 71 11.00 3.93 -2.60
C MET A 71 11.56 4.11 -1.19
N PRO A 72 12.56 4.98 -0.97
CA PRO A 72 12.96 5.36 0.38
C PRO A 72 11.81 6.02 1.15
N ILE A 73 11.70 5.76 2.46
CA ILE A 73 10.66 6.35 3.31
C ILE A 73 10.67 7.89 3.30
N ASP A 74 11.84 8.50 3.09
CA ASP A 74 12.01 9.95 2.99
C ASP A 74 11.40 10.51 1.69
N GLU A 75 11.40 9.74 0.61
CA GLU A 75 10.74 10.10 -0.65
C GLU A 75 9.22 10.14 -0.47
N LEU A 76 8.64 9.10 0.14
CA LEU A 76 7.22 9.07 0.48
C LEU A 76 6.85 10.23 1.42
N SER A 77 7.70 10.53 2.40
CA SER A 77 7.51 11.65 3.31
C SER A 77 7.57 13.00 2.59
N ALA A 78 8.44 13.14 1.59
CA ALA A 78 8.52 14.33 0.75
C ALA A 78 7.28 14.49 -0.13
N MET A 79 6.74 13.40 -0.68
CA MET A 79 5.47 13.39 -1.42
C MET A 79 4.31 13.87 -0.52
N ASN A 80 4.19 13.35 0.71
CA ASN A 80 3.17 13.79 1.66
C ASN A 80 3.29 15.30 1.95
N ARG A 81 4.50 15.80 2.22
CA ARG A 81 4.74 17.25 2.45
C ARG A 81 4.41 18.08 1.22
N HIS A 82 4.66 17.57 0.02
CA HIS A 82 4.31 18.25 -1.23
C HIS A 82 2.81 18.45 -1.36
N CYS A 83 2.01 17.41 -1.07
CA CYS A 83 0.55 17.49 -1.07
C CYS A 83 0.03 18.53 -0.06
N GLN A 84 0.53 18.47 1.19
CA GLN A 84 0.13 19.41 2.25
C GLN A 84 0.45 20.86 1.87
N LYS A 85 1.63 21.12 1.30
CA LYS A 85 2.02 22.47 0.85
C LYS A 85 1.12 23.01 -0.27
N HIS A 86 0.65 22.14 -1.17
CA HIS A 86 -0.14 22.56 -2.34
C HIS A 86 -1.60 22.89 -1.98
N ALA A 87 -2.15 22.20 -0.98
CA ALA A 87 -3.52 22.39 -0.54
C ALA A 87 -3.71 23.57 0.43
N GLY A 88 -2.66 23.93 1.17
CA GLY A 88 -2.79 24.83 2.31
C GLY A 88 -3.73 24.22 3.35
N ASP A 89 -4.66 25.02 3.88
CA ASP A 89 -5.63 24.60 4.90
C ASP A 89 -6.97 24.11 4.30
N ASP A 90 -7.08 23.94 2.97
CA ASP A 90 -8.30 23.51 2.29
C ASP A 90 -8.35 21.98 2.14
N PRO A 91 -9.22 21.28 2.89
CA PRO A 91 -9.26 19.82 2.89
C PRO A 91 -9.76 19.23 1.56
N GLU A 92 -10.63 19.94 0.83
CA GLU A 92 -11.15 19.47 -0.45
C GLU A 92 -10.09 19.57 -1.54
N LYS A 93 -9.35 20.68 -1.57
CA LYS A 93 -8.19 20.83 -2.46
C LYS A 93 -7.10 19.80 -2.15
N LEU A 94 -6.86 19.51 -0.88
CA LEU A 94 -5.92 18.47 -0.48
C LEU A 94 -6.31 17.12 -1.05
N ALA A 95 -7.56 16.69 -0.81
CA ALA A 95 -8.04 15.41 -1.28
C ALA A 95 -7.97 15.30 -2.82
N LEU A 96 -8.33 16.36 -3.54
CA LEU A 96 -8.26 16.39 -5.00
C LEU A 96 -6.81 16.29 -5.50
N PHE A 97 -5.90 17.06 -4.89
CA PHE A 97 -4.49 17.09 -5.30
C PHE A 97 -3.78 15.77 -4.98
N GLU A 98 -3.95 15.23 -3.76
CA GLU A 98 -3.41 13.93 -3.37
C GLU A 98 -3.85 12.85 -4.35
N ARG A 99 -5.14 12.84 -4.70
CA ARG A 99 -5.70 11.90 -5.66
C ARG A 99 -5.00 11.98 -7.01
N SER A 100 -4.87 13.16 -7.61
CA SER A 100 -4.18 13.30 -8.89
C SER A 100 -2.70 12.93 -8.78
N TYR A 101 -2.01 13.47 -7.78
CA TYR A 101 -0.56 13.36 -7.63
C TYR A 101 -0.11 11.90 -7.44
N TYR A 102 -0.74 11.17 -6.53
CA TYR A 102 -0.43 9.77 -6.29
C TYR A 102 -0.88 8.86 -7.43
N THR A 103 -2.00 9.16 -8.08
CA THR A 103 -2.45 8.41 -9.26
C THR A 103 -1.46 8.54 -10.41
N ASP A 104 -0.95 9.75 -10.67
CA ASP A 104 0.01 9.99 -11.75
C ASP A 104 1.36 9.34 -11.44
N PHE A 105 1.80 9.37 -10.18
CA PHE A 105 2.99 8.63 -9.76
C PHE A 105 2.84 7.12 -9.97
N ARG A 106 1.71 6.53 -9.55
CA ARG A 106 1.38 5.12 -9.80
C ARG A 106 1.43 4.80 -11.30
N LYS A 107 0.76 5.60 -12.13
CA LYS A 107 0.74 5.41 -13.60
C LYS A 107 2.14 5.46 -14.20
N LYS A 108 2.98 6.40 -13.76
CA LYS A 108 4.38 6.49 -14.20
C LYS A 108 5.15 5.21 -13.87
N LEU A 109 5.03 4.70 -12.64
CA LEU A 109 5.71 3.46 -12.25
C LEU A 109 5.23 2.25 -13.08
N VAL A 110 3.92 2.10 -13.25
CA VAL A 110 3.34 1.04 -14.10
C VAL A 110 3.84 1.15 -15.54
N ALA A 111 3.86 2.35 -16.12
CA ALA A 111 4.36 2.58 -17.47
C ALA A 111 5.85 2.25 -17.63
N THR A 112 6.63 2.31 -16.55
CA THR A 112 8.04 1.90 -16.53
C THR A 112 8.25 0.42 -16.17
N GLY A 113 7.17 -0.37 -16.11
CA GLY A 113 7.24 -1.82 -15.89
C GLY A 113 7.32 -2.26 -14.42
N HIS A 114 7.07 -1.36 -13.48
CA HIS A 114 6.99 -1.71 -12.06
C HIS A 114 5.57 -2.13 -11.69
N ASP A 115 5.45 -3.17 -10.89
CA ASP A 115 4.16 -3.68 -10.42
C ASP A 115 3.94 -3.50 -8.91
N THR A 116 5.02 -3.14 -8.20
CA THR A 116 5.06 -3.04 -6.75
C THR A 116 5.95 -1.86 -6.34
N ILE A 117 5.61 -1.19 -5.25
CA ILE A 117 6.55 -0.33 -4.50
C ILE A 117 6.96 -1.06 -3.24
N PHE A 118 8.26 -1.21 -3.01
CA PHE A 118 8.81 -1.53 -1.71
C PHE A 118 9.16 -0.24 -0.98
N VAL A 119 8.53 -0.02 0.18
CA VAL A 119 8.86 1.11 1.06
C VAL A 119 10.09 0.71 1.88
N VAL A 120 11.20 1.38 1.60
CA VAL A 120 12.51 1.10 2.20
C VAL A 120 12.72 2.03 3.37
N GLU A 121 12.76 1.45 4.57
CA GLU A 121 13.11 2.15 5.81
C GLU A 121 14.57 2.62 5.79
N GLN A 122 14.95 3.52 6.70
CA GLN A 122 16.32 4.05 6.79
C GLN A 122 17.37 2.95 7.02
N ASP A 123 17.00 1.85 7.68
CA ASP A 123 17.85 0.68 7.93
C ASP A 123 17.89 -0.32 6.74
N GLY A 124 17.24 0.03 5.61
CA GLY A 124 17.14 -0.80 4.41
C GLY A 124 16.08 -1.91 4.47
N ARG A 125 15.38 -2.06 5.60
CA ARG A 125 14.30 -3.04 5.77
C ARG A 125 13.07 -2.61 4.96
N ILE A 126 12.28 -3.59 4.54
CA ILE A 126 10.97 -3.36 3.91
C ILE A 126 9.91 -3.94 4.85
N ALA A 127 9.19 -3.06 5.53
CA ALA A 127 8.08 -3.44 6.41
C ALA A 127 6.73 -3.40 5.67
N MET A 128 6.63 -2.53 4.66
CA MET A 128 5.42 -2.25 3.89
C MET A 128 5.73 -2.31 2.40
N ALA A 129 4.74 -2.74 1.62
CA ALA A 129 4.76 -2.68 0.17
C ALA A 129 3.42 -2.17 -0.34
N ILE A 130 3.41 -1.70 -1.59
CA ILE A 130 2.22 -1.19 -2.27
C ILE A 130 2.11 -1.93 -3.60
N ALA A 131 1.05 -2.72 -3.77
CA ALA A 131 0.75 -3.36 -5.05
C ALA A 131 0.12 -2.32 -6.00
N LEU A 132 0.76 -2.10 -7.15
CA LEU A 132 0.32 -1.11 -8.14
C LEU A 132 -0.74 -1.68 -9.07
N ASP A 133 -0.72 -3.00 -9.29
CA ASP A 133 -1.79 -3.72 -9.96
C ASP A 133 -2.46 -4.66 -8.96
N PRO A 134 -3.76 -4.45 -8.67
CA PRO A 134 -4.51 -5.34 -7.82
C PRO A 134 -4.51 -6.81 -8.28
N SER A 135 -4.43 -7.08 -9.60
CA SER A 135 -4.41 -8.44 -10.15
C SER A 135 -3.26 -9.32 -9.63
N ASN A 136 -2.21 -8.70 -9.08
CA ASN A 136 -1.08 -9.38 -8.46
C ASN A 136 -1.35 -9.90 -7.03
N LEU A 137 -2.54 -9.65 -6.49
CA LEU A 137 -2.93 -10.04 -5.14
C LEU A 137 -3.96 -11.16 -5.17
N VAL A 138 -3.76 -12.17 -4.31
CA VAL A 138 -4.74 -13.23 -4.08
C VAL A 138 -4.98 -13.35 -2.58
N ILE A 139 -6.23 -13.22 -2.15
CA ILE A 139 -6.57 -13.41 -0.73
C ILE A 139 -6.56 -14.91 -0.42
N ALA A 140 -5.80 -15.26 0.61
CA ALA A 140 -5.68 -16.63 1.09
C ALA A 140 -6.58 -16.88 2.31
N GLN A 141 -6.70 -15.91 3.22
CA GLN A 141 -7.43 -16.08 4.49
C GLN A 141 -7.84 -14.73 5.10
N VAL A 142 -8.92 -14.70 5.88
CA VAL A 142 -9.31 -13.56 6.73
C VAL A 142 -8.95 -13.87 8.19
N LEU A 143 -8.28 -12.94 8.88
CA LEU A 143 -7.97 -13.05 10.31
C LEU A 143 -8.74 -11.98 11.10
N HIS A 144 -9.40 -12.40 12.17
CA HIS A 144 -10.09 -11.51 13.09
C HIS A 144 -9.14 -11.02 14.19
N ALA A 145 -9.30 -9.76 14.62
CA ALA A 145 -8.82 -9.37 15.94
C ALA A 145 -9.53 -10.25 16.98
N ALA A 146 -8.78 -10.90 17.87
CA ALA A 146 -9.38 -11.61 18.99
C ALA A 146 -10.26 -10.61 19.77
N ALA A 147 -11.49 -11.00 20.09
CA ALA A 147 -12.33 -10.22 20.99
C ALA A 147 -11.54 -10.04 22.30
N ALA A 148 -11.24 -8.80 22.64
CA ALA A 148 -10.61 -8.43 23.91
C ALA A 148 -11.62 -8.60 25.05
#